data_AF-A0A0N4TCH7-F1
#
_entry.id   AF-A0A0N4TCH7-F1
#
_cell.length_a   1.000
_cell.length_b   1.000
_cell.length_c   1.000
_cell.angle_alpha   90.00
_cell.angle_beta   90.00
_cell.angle_gamma   90.00
#
_symmetry.space_group_name_H-M   'P 1'
#
loop_
_entity.id
_entity.type
_entity.pdbx_description
1 polymer ?
#
loop_
_entity_poly.entity_id
_entity_poly.type
_entity_poly.pdbx_seq_one_letter_code
_entity_poly.pdbx_strand_id
1 'polypeptide(L)'
;MDLSTLKKQLDGGNLSGMSDFKRNVLLMFANAVMFNSTGHDVNHYAKEMAVDTLSSLKMLQKDVLFVRGTTHMTRRSAAFAAEEAKFERSRFSSPRVTPINSEEPGKEKTSDNASREASETPKTSRSGRTCKE
;
A
#
# COMPACT_ATOMS: atom_id res chain seq x y z
N MET A 1 9.48 -16.92 32.72
CA MET A 1 9.27 -15.85 31.73
C MET A 1 9.05 -14.57 32.50
N ASP A 2 9.83 -13.54 32.20
CA ASP A 2 9.89 -12.25 32.88
C ASP A 2 10.31 -11.17 31.86
N LEU A 3 10.16 -9.89 32.20
CA LEU A 3 10.44 -8.80 31.27
C LEU A 3 11.91 -8.71 30.85
N SER A 4 12.87 -9.05 31.72
CA SER A 4 14.29 -9.02 31.37
C SER A 4 14.63 -10.12 30.38
N THR A 5 14.08 -11.32 30.56
CA THR A 5 14.20 -12.43 29.60
C THR A 5 13.51 -12.08 28.28
N LEU A 6 12.32 -11.50 28.32
CA LEU A 6 11.59 -11.09 27.13
C LEU A 6 12.36 -10.03 26.31
N LYS A 7 12.96 -9.06 27.00
CA LYS A 7 13.83 -8.05 26.37
C LYS A 7 15.01 -8.71 25.65
N LYS A 8 15.70 -9.65 26.30
CA LYS A 8 16.82 -10.38 25.66
C LYS A 8 16.38 -11.15 24.42
N GLN A 9 15.20 -11.78 24.45
CA GLN A 9 14.65 -12.48 23.28
C GLN A 9 14.27 -11.53 22.15
N LEU A 10 13.78 -10.34 22.48
CA LEU A 10 13.47 -9.30 21.50
C LEU A 10 14.76 -8.76 20.85
N ASP A 11 15.75 -8.40 21.66
CA ASP A 11 17.03 -7.87 21.19
C ASP A 11 17.82 -8.92 20.38
N GLY A 12 17.68 -10.20 20.73
CA GLY A 12 18.30 -11.33 20.01
C GLY A 12 17.57 -11.74 18.73
N GLY A 13 16.41 -11.15 18.43
CA GLY A 13 15.61 -11.54 17.25
C GLY A 13 14.95 -12.93 17.36
N ASN A 14 14.87 -13.49 18.58
CA ASN A 14 14.24 -14.79 18.84
C ASN A 14 12.70 -14.74 18.85
N LEU A 15 12.11 -13.55 18.69
CA LEU A 15 10.67 -13.35 18.59
C LEU A 15 10.30 -13.12 17.13
N SER A 16 9.72 -14.13 16.48
CA SER A 16 9.41 -14.08 15.04
C SER A 16 8.20 -13.18 14.72
N GLY A 17 7.39 -12.83 15.71
CA GLY A 17 6.30 -11.87 15.51
C GLY A 17 5.49 -11.54 16.76
N MET A 18 4.43 -10.75 16.56
CA MET A 18 3.56 -10.25 17.63
C MET A 18 2.87 -11.39 18.42
N SER A 19 2.62 -12.53 17.79
CA SER A 19 2.00 -13.69 18.47
C SER A 19 2.92 -14.27 19.54
N ASP A 20 4.21 -14.42 19.24
CA ASP A 20 5.21 -14.95 20.18
C ASP A 20 5.43 -13.99 21.34
N PHE A 21 5.52 -12.68 21.03
CA PHE A 21 5.59 -11.63 22.03
C PHE A 21 4.39 -11.68 22.98
N LYS A 22 3.16 -11.70 22.44
CA LYS A 22 1.93 -11.82 23.22
C LYS A 22 1.95 -13.07 24.11
N ARG A 23 2.34 -14.23 23.57
CA ARG A 23 2.42 -15.48 24.32
C ARG A 23 3.35 -15.37 25.52
N ASN A 24 4.55 -14.81 25.33
CA ASN A 24 5.54 -14.71 26.39
C ASN A 24 5.12 -13.72 27.48
N VAL A 25 4.51 -12.60 27.11
CA VAL A 25 3.94 -11.64 28.06
C VAL A 25 2.84 -12.28 28.89
N LEU A 26 1.88 -12.97 28.25
CA LEU A 26 0.80 -13.65 28.98
C LEU A 26 1.31 -14.80 29.85
N LEU A 27 2.38 -15.49 29.43
CA LEU A 27 3.01 -16.53 30.25
C LEU A 27 3.60 -15.97 31.55
N MET A 28 4.16 -14.75 31.53
CA MET A 28 4.64 -14.08 32.73
C MET A 28 3.50 -13.87 33.75
N PHE A 29 2.34 -13.38 33.28
CA PHE A 29 1.17 -13.20 34.13
C PHE A 29 0.54 -14.52 34.58
N ALA A 30 0.44 -15.51 33.68
CA ALA A 30 -0.08 -16.84 34.02
C ALA A 30 0.74 -17.51 35.13
N ASN A 31 2.07 -17.42 35.04
CA ASN A 31 2.94 -17.89 36.11
C ASN A 31 2.66 -17.14 37.42
N ALA A 32 2.58 -15.80 37.38
CA ALA A 32 2.28 -15.01 38.57
C ALA A 32 0.93 -15.40 39.21
N VAL A 33 -0.10 -15.70 38.41
CA VAL A 33 -1.41 -16.13 38.92
C VAL A 33 -1.39 -17.57 39.45
N MET A 34 -0.66 -18.49 38.81
CA MET A 34 -0.63 -19.90 39.24
C MET A 34 0.20 -20.13 40.51
N PHE A 35 1.30 -19.38 40.68
CA PHE A 35 2.20 -19.57 41.83
C PHE A 35 1.80 -18.76 43.05
N ASN A 36 1.11 -17.63 42.88
CA ASN A 36 0.68 -16.80 44.00
C ASN A 36 -0.78 -17.09 44.37
N SER A 37 -1.05 -17.26 45.66
CA SER A 37 -2.41 -17.44 46.19
C SER A 37 -3.33 -16.26 45.83
N THR A 38 -4.62 -16.51 45.75
CA THR A 38 -5.63 -15.50 45.37
C THR A 38 -5.74 -14.31 46.34
N GLY A 39 -5.32 -14.47 47.59
CA GLY A 39 -5.25 -13.39 48.57
C GLY A 39 -3.95 -12.57 48.54
N HIS A 40 -3.01 -12.88 47.65
CA HIS A 40 -1.77 -12.13 47.52
C HIS A 40 -1.90 -11.03 46.46
N ASP A 41 -1.41 -9.83 46.75
CA ASP A 41 -1.51 -8.67 45.86
C ASP A 41 -0.95 -8.95 44.46
N VAL A 42 0.16 -9.69 44.37
CA VAL A 42 0.75 -10.09 43.07
C VAL A 42 -0.24 -10.88 42.21
N ASN A 43 -1.09 -11.73 42.79
CA ASN A 43 -2.11 -12.46 42.02
C ASN A 43 -3.16 -11.48 41.46
N HIS A 44 -3.61 -10.54 42.28
CA HIS A 44 -4.58 -9.52 41.88
C HIS A 44 -4.01 -8.62 40.79
N TYR A 45 -2.84 -8.02 41.03
CA TYR A 45 -2.19 -7.16 40.04
C TYR A 45 -1.84 -7.90 38.74
N ALA A 46 -1.44 -9.17 38.80
CA ALA A 46 -1.17 -9.94 37.58
C ALA A 46 -2.41 -10.10 36.70
N LYS A 47 -3.60 -10.25 37.29
CA LYS A 47 -4.87 -10.32 36.55
C LYS A 47 -5.21 -8.98 35.92
N GLU A 48 -5.14 -7.88 36.68
CA GLU A 48 -5.45 -6.54 36.18
C GLU A 48 -4.48 -6.13 35.06
N MET A 49 -3.17 -6.26 35.31
CA MET A 49 -2.15 -5.93 34.33
C MET A 49 -2.27 -6.77 33.05
N ALA A 50 -2.69 -8.04 33.14
CA ALA A 50 -2.91 -8.86 31.95
C ALA A 50 -4.03 -8.31 31.06
N VAL A 51 -5.11 -7.78 31.65
CA VAL A 51 -6.22 -7.17 30.92
C VAL A 51 -5.77 -5.89 30.21
N ASP A 52 -5.07 -5.00 30.92
CA ASP A 52 -4.57 -3.74 30.36
C ASP A 52 -3.55 -3.97 29.25
N THR A 53 -2.67 -4.96 29.44
CA THR A 53 -1.66 -5.33 28.46
C THR A 53 -2.30 -5.91 27.20
N LEU A 54 -3.35 -6.73 27.32
CA LEU A 54 -4.09 -7.23 26.16
C LEU A 54 -4.75 -6.10 25.35
N SER A 55 -5.30 -5.09 26.03
CA SER A 55 -5.87 -3.91 25.38
C SER A 55 -4.80 -3.11 24.65
N SER A 56 -3.65 -2.90 25.28
CA SER A 56 -2.49 -2.21 24.69
C SER A 56 -1.96 -2.96 23.45
N LEU A 57 -1.86 -4.29 23.52
CA LEU A 57 -1.43 -5.13 22.40
C LEU A 57 -2.42 -5.06 21.22
N LYS A 58 -3.73 -5.03 21.49
CA LYS A 58 -4.75 -4.87 20.45
C LYS A 58 -4.62 -3.50 19.76
N MET A 59 -4.40 -2.43 20.52
CA MET A 59 -4.19 -1.10 19.94
C MET A 59 -2.92 -1.06 19.08
N LEU A 60 -1.81 -1.59 19.59
CA LEU A 60 -0.56 -1.70 18.84
C LEU A 60 -0.72 -2.48 17.53
N GLN A 61 -1.47 -3.58 17.53
CA GLN A 61 -1.78 -4.33 16.31
C GLN A 61 -2.56 -3.49 15.29
N LYS A 62 -3.55 -2.72 15.75
CA LYS A 62 -4.32 -1.80 14.89
C LYS A 62 -3.42 -0.73 14.29
N ASP A 63 -2.53 -0.15 15.09
CA ASP A 63 -1.62 0.90 14.64
C ASP A 63 -0.61 0.37 13.60
N VAL A 64 -0.03 -0.81 13.84
CA VAL A 64 0.86 -1.48 12.89
C VAL A 64 0.15 -1.77 11.56
N LEU A 65 -1.11 -2.21 11.60
CA LEU A 65 -1.92 -2.43 10.39
C LEU A 65 -2.25 -1.11 9.67
N PHE A 66 -2.58 -0.05 10.40
CA PHE A 66 -2.89 1.26 9.83
C PHE A 66 -1.66 1.87 9.14
N VAL A 67 -0.48 1.81 9.77
CA VAL A 67 0.79 2.27 9.17
C VAL A 67 1.13 1.49 7.89
N ARG A 68 0.87 0.18 7.88
CA ARG A 68 1.03 -0.64 6.66
C ARG A 68 -0.04 -0.32 5.60
N GLY A 69 -1.23 0.12 6.01
CA GLY A 69 -2.29 0.57 5.12
C GLY A 69 -1.99 1.91 4.45
N THR A 70 -1.52 2.90 5.21
CA THR A 70 -1.22 4.25 4.69
C THR A 70 -0.06 4.26 3.71
N THR A 71 0.98 3.44 3.95
CA THR A 71 2.08 3.24 2.99
C THR A 71 1.62 2.70 1.63
N HIS A 72 0.49 1.98 1.57
CA HIS A 72 -0.15 1.55 0.32
C HIS A 72 -1.26 2.49 -0.20
N MET A 73 -1.81 3.38 0.62
CA MET A 73 -2.90 4.30 0.22
C MET A 73 -2.43 5.42 -0.71
N THR A 74 -1.24 5.98 -0.50
CA THR A 74 -0.70 7.06 -1.36
C THR A 74 -0.56 6.62 -2.82
N ARG A 75 -0.37 5.32 -3.08
CA ARG A 75 -0.27 4.78 -4.45
C ARG A 75 -1.64 4.57 -5.11
N ARG A 76 -2.70 4.34 -4.32
CA ARG A 76 -4.07 4.12 -4.81
C ARG A 76 -4.88 5.41 -4.93
N SER A 77 -4.63 6.42 -4.09
CA SER A 77 -5.35 7.71 -4.15
C SER A 77 -5.03 8.48 -5.43
N ALA A 78 -3.77 8.50 -5.88
CA ALA A 78 -3.40 9.11 -7.15
C ALA A 78 -4.04 8.39 -8.35
N ALA A 79 -4.12 7.05 -8.31
CA ALA A 79 -4.77 6.27 -9.36
C ALA A 79 -6.29 6.51 -9.41
N PHE A 80 -6.95 6.57 -8.26
CA PHE A 80 -8.39 6.85 -8.17
C PHE A 80 -8.73 8.29 -8.57
N ALA A 81 -7.93 9.27 -8.15
CA ALA A 81 -8.06 10.68 -8.58
C ALA A 81 -7.80 10.87 -10.08
N ALA A 82 -6.87 10.11 -10.67
CA ALA A 82 -6.63 10.11 -12.10
C ALA A 82 -7.76 9.45 -12.90
N GLU A 83 -8.42 8.43 -12.35
CA GLU A 83 -9.60 7.79 -12.94
C GLU A 83 -10.80 8.77 -12.96
N GLU A 84 -11.02 9.50 -11.86
CA GLU A 84 -12.09 10.50 -11.72
C GLU A 84 -11.88 11.69 -12.68
N ALA A 85 -10.64 12.17 -12.82
CA ALA A 85 -10.29 13.23 -13.77
C ALA A 85 -10.44 12.81 -15.25
N LYS A 86 -10.31 11.52 -15.56
CA LYS A 86 -10.57 10.99 -16.92
C LYS A 86 -12.06 10.88 -17.22
N PHE A 87 -12.88 10.56 -16.21
CA PHE A 87 -14.32 10.46 -16.36
C PHE A 87 -14.99 11.83 -16.54
N GLU A 88 -14.47 12.90 -15.91
CA GLU A 88 -14.99 14.26 -16.13
C GLU A 88 -14.61 14.84 -17.51
N ARG A 89 -13.41 14.55 -18.02
CA ARG A 89 -12.98 15.01 -19.34
C ARG A 89 -13.78 14.37 -20.49
N SER A 90 -14.37 13.20 -20.25
CA SER A 90 -15.29 12.54 -21.18
C SER A 90 -16.68 13.18 -21.23
N ARG A 91 -17.11 13.92 -20.21
CA ARG A 91 -18.45 14.53 -20.17
C ARG A 91 -18.55 15.90 -20.84
N PHE A 92 -17.42 16.55 -21.11
CA PHE A 92 -17.40 17.88 -21.74
C PHE A 92 -17.09 17.87 -23.25
N SER A 93 -16.79 16.71 -23.85
CA SER A 93 -16.67 16.61 -25.31
C SER A 93 -18.04 16.39 -25.94
N SER A 94 -18.91 17.40 -25.90
CA SER A 94 -20.11 17.41 -26.74
C SER A 94 -19.72 17.57 -28.21
N PRO A 95 -20.29 16.78 -29.14
CA PRO A 95 -20.04 16.92 -30.57
C PRO A 95 -20.49 18.28 -31.08
N ARG A 96 -19.63 18.96 -31.86
CA ARG A 96 -19.97 20.18 -32.59
C ARG A 96 -21.04 19.86 -33.63
N VAL A 97 -22.27 20.33 -33.41
CA VAL A 97 -23.36 20.29 -34.39
C VAL A 97 -23.07 21.32 -35.47
N THR A 98 -22.78 20.88 -36.70
CA THR A 98 -22.93 21.71 -37.91
C THR A 98 -24.33 21.50 -38.47
N PRO A 99 -25.12 22.55 -38.75
CA PRO A 99 -26.40 22.38 -39.42
C PRO A 99 -26.17 22.03 -40.89
N ILE A 100 -26.85 20.97 -41.33
CA ILE A 100 -26.95 20.52 -42.71
C ILE A 100 -28.05 21.33 -43.41
N ASN A 101 -27.76 21.88 -44.59
CA ASN A 101 -28.77 22.17 -45.60
C ASN A 101 -28.14 21.98 -46.97
N SER A 102 -28.78 21.09 -47.73
CA SER A 102 -28.48 20.64 -49.08
C SER A 102 -28.97 21.68 -50.08
N GLU A 103 -28.15 22.04 -51.08
CA GLU A 103 -28.53 22.21 -52.51
C GLU A 103 -27.25 22.11 -53.37
N GLU A 104 -27.22 21.15 -54.32
CA GLU A 104 -26.31 21.05 -55.48
C GLU A 104 -26.85 21.97 -56.62
N PRO A 105 -26.16 22.25 -57.76
CA PRO A 105 -24.91 21.68 -58.27
C PRO A 105 -23.90 22.69 -58.91
N GLY A 106 -22.67 22.19 -59.13
CA GLY A 106 -21.86 22.56 -60.30
C GLY A 106 -20.81 23.67 -60.14
N LYS A 107 -19.53 23.29 -60.24
CA LYS A 107 -18.53 23.81 -61.21
C LYS A 107 -17.12 23.27 -60.92
N GLU A 108 -16.63 22.54 -61.91
CA GLU A 108 -15.26 22.36 -62.39
C GLU A 108 -14.17 23.31 -61.85
N LYS A 109 -13.05 22.77 -61.35
CA LYS A 109 -11.66 22.97 -61.87
C LYS A 109 -10.57 22.45 -60.91
N THR A 110 -9.81 21.48 -61.44
CA THR A 110 -8.33 21.36 -61.54
C THR A 110 -7.38 21.81 -60.41
N SER A 111 -6.31 21.00 -60.28
CA SER A 111 -4.93 21.36 -59.86
C SER A 111 -4.68 21.56 -58.35
N ASP A 112 -3.57 21.14 -57.72
CA ASP A 112 -2.34 20.49 -58.15
C ASP A 112 -1.61 19.88 -56.92
N ASN A 113 -0.70 18.96 -57.23
CA ASN A 113 0.35 18.36 -56.40
C ASN A 113 1.05 19.28 -55.38
N ALA A 114 1.46 18.71 -54.24
CA ALA A 114 2.82 18.90 -53.72
C ALA A 114 3.22 17.81 -52.71
N SER A 115 4.21 17.04 -53.13
CA SER A 115 4.91 15.93 -52.48
C SER A 115 5.84 16.37 -51.34
N ARG A 116 6.17 15.42 -50.45
CA ARG A 116 7.53 15.10 -49.91
C ARG A 116 7.35 14.06 -48.79
N GLU A 117 7.68 12.78 -49.00
CA GLU A 117 9.01 12.14 -48.87
C GLU A 117 9.79 12.62 -47.63
N ALA A 118 10.34 11.77 -46.74
CA ALA A 118 10.95 10.48 -46.98
C ALA A 118 10.91 9.53 -45.76
N SER A 119 11.01 8.24 -46.09
CA SER A 119 11.58 7.12 -45.31
C SER A 119 12.90 7.52 -44.61
N GLU A 120 13.37 6.89 -43.52
CA GLU A 120 13.88 5.52 -43.44
C GLU A 120 14.14 5.15 -41.97
N THR A 121 13.84 3.91 -41.60
CA THR A 121 14.51 3.17 -40.50
C THR A 121 15.64 2.33 -41.14
N PRO A 122 16.74 1.93 -40.45
CA PRO A 122 16.67 0.74 -39.58
C PRO A 122 17.69 0.61 -38.41
N LYS A 123 17.41 -0.43 -37.63
CA LYS A 123 18.05 -1.05 -36.45
C LYS A 123 19.56 -1.37 -36.56
N THR A 124 20.23 -1.52 -35.41
CA THR A 124 21.11 -2.65 -34.98
C THR A 124 21.74 -2.30 -33.60
N SER A 125 21.43 -3.00 -32.50
CA SER A 125 22.10 -4.20 -31.93
C SER A 125 23.63 -4.08 -31.69
N ARG A 126 24.10 -4.10 -30.42
CA ARG A 126 24.96 -5.16 -29.82
C ARG A 126 25.54 -4.80 -28.43
N SER A 127 25.36 -5.73 -27.48
CA SER A 127 26.39 -6.36 -26.65
C SER A 127 27.33 -5.54 -25.75
N GLY A 128 27.07 -5.59 -24.44
CA GLY A 128 27.90 -6.31 -23.44
C GLY A 128 29.28 -5.75 -23.02
N ARG A 129 29.47 -5.57 -21.69
CA ARG A 129 30.74 -5.89 -21.00
C ARG A 129 30.61 -5.93 -19.47
N THR A 130 31.33 -6.89 -18.91
CA THR A 130 31.55 -7.29 -17.50
C THR A 130 32.73 -6.55 -16.85
N CYS A 131 32.77 -6.47 -15.50
CA CYS A 131 33.91 -6.64 -14.55
C CYS A 131 33.45 -6.17 -13.14
N LYS A 132 33.50 -6.97 -12.06
CA LYS A 132 34.63 -7.20 -11.10
C LYS A 132 35.24 -5.87 -10.61
N GLU A 133 35.29 -5.58 -9.31
CA GLU A 133 36.00 -6.32 -8.25
C GLU A 133 35.34 -6.12 -6.87
#